data_AF-A0A0Q3WRR1-F1
#
_entry.id   AF-A0A0Q3WRR1-F1
#
_cell.length_a   1.000
_cell.length_b   1.000
_cell.length_c   1.000
_cell.angle_alpha   90.00
_cell.angle_beta   90.00
_cell.angle_gamma   90.00
#
_symmetry.space_group_name_H-M   'P 1'
#
loop_
_entity.id
_entity.type
_entity.pdbx_description
1 polymer ?
#
loop_
_entity_poly.entity_id
_entity_poly.type
_entity_poly.pdbx_seq_one_letter_code
_entity_poly.pdbx_strand_id
1 'polypeptide(L)'
;MENFPLLIDVLPTLSNRIKDYFISKSEFELANQVDNLQIKGLCECGDPDCGSFYLSQNVDNEDKLEFFSFEGIGTIEVYKGKIGFIEVFPSSEGYQIRSILKKEGFSY
;
A
#
# COMPACT_ATOMS: atom_id res chain seq x y z
N MET A 1 15.18 -15.97 1.81
CA MET A 1 14.41 -14.72 1.99
C MET A 1 13.91 -14.31 0.62
N GLU A 2 12.60 -14.25 0.44
CA GLU A 2 12.03 -13.66 -0.78
C GLU A 2 12.43 -12.19 -0.83
N ASN A 3 13.02 -11.77 -1.96
CA ASN A 3 13.48 -10.39 -2.15
C ASN A 3 12.33 -9.58 -2.75
N PHE A 4 11.40 -9.16 -1.88
CA PHE A 4 10.28 -8.34 -2.30
C PHE A 4 10.75 -6.91 -2.66
N PRO A 5 10.29 -6.34 -3.78
CA PRO A 5 10.67 -4.99 -4.19
C PRO A 5 10.12 -3.93 -3.23
N LEU A 6 10.86 -2.82 -3.10
CA LEU A 6 10.42 -1.68 -2.31
C LEU A 6 9.31 -0.92 -3.04
N LEU A 7 8.36 -0.40 -2.26
CA LEU A 7 7.27 0.43 -2.77
C LEU A 7 7.82 1.65 -3.52
N ILE A 8 8.88 2.28 -2.99
CA ILE A 8 9.49 3.46 -3.60
C ILE A 8 10.16 3.16 -4.95
N ASP A 9 10.67 1.94 -5.15
CA ASP A 9 11.31 1.56 -6.41
C ASP A 9 10.28 1.27 -7.50
N VAL A 10 9.10 0.75 -7.12
CA VAL A 10 8.07 0.31 -8.06
C VAL A 10 7.02 1.40 -8.32
N LEU A 11 6.59 2.10 -7.28
CA LEU A 11 5.56 3.15 -7.31
C LEU A 11 6.06 4.42 -6.61
N PRO A 12 7.14 5.07 -7.10
CA PRO A 12 7.78 6.21 -6.43
C PRO A 12 6.81 7.37 -6.16
N THR A 13 5.93 7.67 -7.13
CA THR A 13 4.93 8.73 -6.97
C THR A 13 3.93 8.43 -5.86
N LEU A 14 3.43 7.19 -5.77
CA LEU A 14 2.51 6.78 -4.72
C LEU A 14 3.21 6.78 -3.35
N SER A 15 4.44 6.25 -3.29
CA SER A 15 5.29 6.26 -2.10
C SER A 15 5.44 7.67 -1.51
N ASN A 16 5.82 8.65 -2.35
CA ASN A 16 5.95 10.03 -1.90
C ASN A 16 4.62 10.62 -1.41
N ARG A 17 3.51 10.36 -2.10
CA ARG A 17 2.19 10.84 -1.67
C ARG A 17 1.76 10.26 -0.31
N ILE A 18 2.04 8.98 -0.06
CA ILE A 18 1.76 8.34 1.24
C ILE A 18 2.63 8.98 2.34
N LYS A 19 3.90 9.21 2.06
CA LYS A 19 4.82 9.86 3.01
C LYS A 19 4.37 11.28 3.36
N ASP A 20 4.07 12.08 2.34
CA ASP A 20 3.57 13.45 2.50
C ASP A 20 2.23 13.49 3.26
N TYR A 21 1.35 12.51 3.00
CA TYR A 21 0.10 12.35 3.72
C TYR A 21 0.34 12.18 5.22
N PHE A 22 1.19 11.23 5.64
CA PHE A 22 1.48 11.01 7.05
C PHE A 22 2.20 12.18 7.70
N ILE A 23 3.13 12.83 6.99
CA ILE A 23 3.77 14.08 7.45
C ILE A 23 2.72 15.16 7.71
N SER A 24 1.75 15.35 6.81
CA SER A 24 0.69 16.36 6.96
C SER A 24 -0.23 16.12 8.16
N LYS A 25 -0.34 14.86 8.61
CA LYS A 25 -1.10 14.43 9.78
C LYS A 25 -0.26 14.37 11.06
N SER A 26 1.02 14.75 11.01
CA SER A 26 1.99 14.62 12.11
C SER A 26 2.26 13.16 12.55
N GLU A 27 2.00 12.19 11.67
CA GLU A 27 2.24 10.76 11.89
C GLU A 27 3.66 10.36 11.44
N PHE A 28 4.67 10.97 12.04
CA PHE A 28 6.06 10.87 11.57
C PHE A 28 6.62 9.44 11.62
N GLU A 29 6.21 8.65 12.61
CA GLU A 29 6.61 7.24 12.72
C GLU A 29 6.12 6.40 11.53
N LEU A 30 4.91 6.69 11.01
CA LEU A 30 4.38 6.04 9.82
C LEU A 30 5.07 6.57 8.56
N ALA A 31 5.30 7.88 8.45
CA ALA A 31 6.03 8.48 7.33
C ALA A 31 7.45 7.91 7.18
N ASN A 32 8.15 7.65 8.28
CA ASN A 32 9.51 7.07 8.28
C ASN A 32 9.54 5.62 7.79
N GLN A 33 8.43 4.89 7.84
CA GLN A 33 8.36 3.52 7.34
C GLN A 33 8.35 3.46 5.81
N VAL A 34 7.81 4.49 5.15
CA VAL A 34 7.43 4.46 3.74
C VAL A 34 8.60 4.08 2.82
N ASP A 35 9.79 4.61 3.08
CA ASP A 35 10.98 4.36 2.26
C ASP A 35 11.45 2.89 2.30
N ASN A 36 11.00 2.11 3.29
CA ASN A 36 11.40 0.72 3.51
C ASN A 36 10.24 -0.28 3.32
N LEU A 37 9.07 0.18 2.88
CA LEU A 37 7.92 -0.70 2.66
C LEU A 37 8.18 -1.62 1.47
N GLN A 38 7.92 -2.92 1.65
CA GLN A 38 8.05 -3.93 0.61
C GLN A 38 6.69 -4.41 0.17
N ILE A 39 6.46 -4.50 -1.12
CA ILE A 39 5.21 -5.03 -1.68
C ILE A 39 5.24 -6.56 -1.56
N LYS A 40 4.25 -7.13 -0.85
CA LYS A 40 4.19 -8.57 -0.53
C LYS A 40 3.23 -9.34 -1.42
N GLY A 41 2.20 -8.68 -1.93
CA GLY A 41 1.18 -9.33 -2.77
C GLY A 41 0.11 -8.35 -3.22
N LEU A 42 -0.72 -8.78 -4.17
CA LEU A 42 -1.84 -8.02 -4.69
C LEU A 42 -3.14 -8.34 -3.95
N CYS A 43 -4.08 -7.41 -3.97
CA CYS A 43 -5.46 -7.73 -3.60
C CYS A 43 -6.10 -8.71 -4.60
N GLU A 44 -6.78 -9.72 -4.06
CA GLU A 44 -7.39 -10.82 -4.82
C GLU A 44 -8.89 -10.63 -5.08
N CYS A 45 -9.43 -9.41 -4.94
CA CYS A 45 -10.87 -9.15 -5.09
C CYS A 45 -11.44 -9.39 -6.52
N GLY A 46 -10.60 -9.75 -7.49
CA GLY A 46 -11.00 -10.04 -8.86
C GLY A 46 -11.24 -8.80 -9.74
N ASP A 47 -11.38 -7.61 -9.16
CA ASP A 47 -11.63 -6.38 -9.92
C ASP A 47 -10.38 -5.98 -10.75
N PRO A 48 -10.47 -5.80 -12.08
CA PRO A 48 -9.37 -5.36 -12.96
C PRO A 48 -8.72 -4.05 -12.52
N ASP A 49 -9.52 -3.13 -11.97
CA ASP A 49 -9.18 -1.73 -11.72
C ASP A 49 -8.83 -1.47 -10.24
N CYS A 50 -8.95 -2.47 -9.37
CA CYS A 50 -8.45 -2.42 -8.01
C CYS A 50 -6.92 -2.39 -7.98
N GLY A 51 -6.36 -1.32 -7.42
CA GLY A 51 -4.92 -1.13 -7.27
C GLY A 51 -4.37 -1.53 -5.91
N SER A 52 -5.16 -2.17 -5.06
CA SER A 52 -4.80 -2.45 -3.67
C SER A 52 -3.73 -3.54 -3.54
N PHE A 53 -2.85 -3.42 -2.54
CA PHE A 53 -1.75 -4.36 -2.31
C PHE A 53 -1.32 -4.45 -0.84
N TYR A 54 -0.72 -5.59 -0.49
CA TYR A 54 -0.23 -5.91 0.84
C TYR A 54 1.23 -5.50 1.02
N LEU A 55 1.54 -4.96 2.20
CA LEU A 55 2.89 -4.59 2.64
C LEU A 55 3.35 -5.44 3.83
N SER A 56 2.40 -6.09 4.51
CA SER A 56 2.62 -7.08 5.58
C SER A 56 2.09 -8.44 5.13
N GLN A 57 2.75 -9.52 5.57
CA GLN A 57 2.23 -10.89 5.42
C GLN A 57 1.20 -11.24 6.50
N ASN A 58 1.18 -10.49 7.62
CA ASN A 58 0.30 -10.76 8.75
C ASN A 58 -0.83 -9.73 8.77
N VAL A 59 -2.06 -10.18 8.55
CA VAL A 59 -3.30 -9.40 8.76
C VAL A 59 -4.12 -9.96 9.93
N ASP A 60 -3.58 -10.93 10.68
CA ASP A 60 -4.33 -11.84 11.57
C ASP A 60 -4.92 -11.23 12.87
N ASN A 61 -5.11 -9.92 12.98
CA ASN A 61 -5.70 -9.33 14.19
C ASN A 61 -6.40 -8.01 13.86
N GLU A 62 -7.69 -8.09 13.55
CA GLU A 62 -8.55 -6.94 13.26
C GLU A 62 -8.73 -5.99 14.46
N ASP A 63 -8.49 -6.45 15.69
CA ASP A 63 -8.73 -5.70 16.93
C ASP A 63 -7.88 -4.42 17.12
N LYS A 64 -6.83 -4.21 16.30
CA LYS A 64 -5.94 -3.03 16.36
C LYS A 64 -5.67 -2.43 14.98
N LEU A 65 -6.69 -2.43 14.14
CA LEU A 65 -6.65 -1.85 12.81
C LEU A 65 -7.01 -0.36 12.87
N GLU A 66 -6.11 0.49 12.38
CA GLU A 66 -6.32 1.92 12.23
C GLU A 66 -6.46 2.24 10.74
N PHE A 67 -7.53 2.97 10.39
CA PHE A 67 -7.82 3.35 9.01
C PHE A 67 -7.52 4.83 8.79
N PHE A 68 -6.67 5.11 7.81
CA PHE A 68 -6.35 6.44 7.36
C PHE A 68 -7.01 6.70 6.01
N SER A 69 -7.92 7.67 5.96
CA SER A 69 -8.55 8.09 4.70
C SER A 69 -7.51 8.76 3.80
N PHE A 70 -7.17 8.12 2.68
CA PHE A 70 -6.25 8.65 1.69
C PHE A 70 -7.06 9.29 0.56
N GLU A 71 -7.49 10.52 0.84
CA GLU A 71 -8.51 11.25 0.07
C GLU A 71 -8.32 11.15 -1.46
N GLY A 72 -9.38 10.75 -2.15
CA GLY A 72 -9.41 10.64 -3.61
C GLY A 72 -8.77 9.37 -4.19
N ILE A 73 -8.19 8.50 -3.37
CA ILE A 73 -7.55 7.26 -3.81
C ILE A 73 -8.15 6.04 -3.12
N GLY A 74 -8.20 6.04 -1.79
CA GLY A 74 -8.55 4.86 -1.02
C GLY A 74 -8.24 5.01 0.46
N THR A 75 -7.72 3.95 1.08
CA THR A 75 -7.40 3.91 2.50
C THR A 75 -6.01 3.35 2.74
N ILE A 76 -5.41 3.70 3.88
CA ILE A 76 -4.18 3.09 4.36
C ILE A 76 -4.51 2.41 5.68
N GLU A 77 -4.23 1.11 5.75
CA GLU A 77 -4.47 0.31 6.95
C GLU A 77 -3.18 0.13 7.74
N VAL A 78 -3.25 0.48 9.02
CA VAL A 78 -2.14 0.40 9.94
C VAL A 78 -2.48 -0.59 11.05
N TYR A 79 -1.61 -1.57 11.24
CA TYR A 79 -1.74 -2.60 12.28
C TYR A 79 -0.61 -2.46 13.30
N LYS A 80 -0.97 -2.17 14.56
CA LYS A 80 0.00 -1.98 15.65
C LYS A 80 1.13 -1.00 15.28
N GLY A 81 0.77 0.12 14.66
CA GLY A 81 1.71 1.16 14.21
C GLY A 81 2.54 0.79 12.97
N LYS A 82 2.19 -0.28 12.24
CA LYS A 82 2.84 -0.66 10.98
C LYS A 82 1.89 -0.59 9.80
N ILE A 83 2.34 0.02 8.70
CA ILE A 83 1.55 0.08 7.46
C ILE A 83 1.47 -1.34 6.88
N GLY A 84 0.26 -1.90 6.82
CA GLY A 84 0.03 -3.29 6.45
C GLY A 84 -0.59 -3.45 5.06
N PHE A 85 -1.47 -2.54 4.68
CA PHE A 85 -2.22 -2.61 3.42
C PHE A 85 -2.49 -1.21 2.89
N ILE A 86 -2.40 -1.08 1.56
CA ILE A 86 -2.83 0.11 0.84
C ILE A 86 -4.03 -0.29 0.02
N GLU A 87 -5.18 0.27 0.36
CA GLU A 87 -6.38 0.17 -0.45
C GLU A 87 -6.37 1.29 -1.49
N VAL A 88 -6.49 0.90 -2.76
CA VAL A 88 -6.70 1.81 -3.89
C VAL A 88 -7.98 1.40 -4.58
N PHE A 89 -9.00 2.25 -4.49
CA PHE A 89 -10.32 1.94 -5.04
C PHE A 89 -10.27 1.73 -6.56
N PRO A 90 -11.19 0.92 -7.12
CA PRO A 90 -11.33 0.73 -8.55
C PRO A 90 -11.38 2.06 -9.30
N SER A 91 -10.36 2.31 -10.12
CA SER A 91 -10.15 3.58 -10.82
C SER A 91 -9.11 3.42 -11.93
N SER A 92 -8.96 4.44 -12.78
CA SER A 92 -7.87 4.49 -13.77
C SER A 92 -6.48 4.45 -13.11
N GLU A 93 -6.34 5.10 -11.95
CA GLU A 93 -5.12 5.04 -11.13
C GLU A 93 -4.90 3.62 -10.57
N GLY A 94 -5.94 2.98 -10.04
CA GLY A 94 -5.88 1.61 -9.56
C GLY A 94 -5.48 0.61 -10.64
N TYR A 95 -6.06 0.71 -11.84
CA TYR A 95 -5.65 -0.08 -13.01
C TYR A 95 -4.18 0.10 -13.37
N GLN A 96 -3.67 1.34 -13.35
CA GLN A 96 -2.27 1.63 -13.66
C GLN A 96 -1.33 1.02 -12.62
N ILE A 97 -1.61 1.23 -11.33
CA ILE A 97 -0.85 0.65 -10.22
C ILE A 97 -0.79 -0.87 -10.40
N ARG A 98 -1.94 -1.51 -10.57
CA ARG A 98 -2.00 -2.97 -10.72
C ARG A 98 -1.23 -3.46 -11.94
N SER A 99 -1.30 -2.73 -13.04
CA SER A 99 -0.58 -3.06 -14.27
C SER A 99 0.94 -2.96 -14.10
N ILE A 100 1.43 -1.99 -13.32
CA ILE A 100 2.85 -1.88 -12.96
C ILE A 100 3.25 -3.09 -12.10
N LEU A 101 2.49 -3.39 -11.04
CA LEU A 101 2.81 -4.51 -10.14
C LEU A 101 2.81 -5.87 -10.85
N LYS A 102 1.90 -6.09 -11.80
CA LYS A 102 1.92 -7.30 -12.64
C LYS A 102 3.18 -7.41 -13.50
N LYS A 103 3.75 -6.30 -13.98
CA LYS A 103 5.01 -6.30 -14.75
C LYS A 103 6.22 -6.61 -13.88
N GLU A 104 6.17 -6.25 -12.60
CA GLU A 104 7.18 -6.60 -11.59
C GLU A 104 7.07 -8.06 -11.10
N GLY A 105 6.17 -8.86 -11.68
CA GLY A 105 6.06 -10.29 -11.42
C GLY A 105 5.12 -10.66 -10.27
N PHE A 106 4.35 -9.72 -9.72
CA PHE A 106 3.29 -10.04 -8.78
C PHE A 106 2.10 -10.67 -9.51
N SER A 107 1.71 -11.87 -9.09
CA SER A 107 0.50 -12.56 -9.55
C SER A 107 -0.45 -12.82 -8.39
N TYR A 108 -1.67 -13.25 -8.74
CA TYR A 108 -2.56 -13.97 -7.83
C TYR A 108 -1.96 -15.34 -7.46
#